data_AF-A0A8T7GWI8-F1
#
_entry.id   AF-A0A8T7GWI8-F1
#
_cell.length_a   1.000
_cell.length_b   1.000
_cell.length_c   1.000
_cell.angle_alpha   90.00
_cell.angle_beta   90.00
_cell.angle_gamma   90.00
#
_symmetry.space_group_name_H-M   'P 1'
#
loop_
_entity.id
_entity.type
_entity.pdbx_description
1 polymer ?
#
loop_
_entity_poly.entity_id
_entity_poly.type
_entity_poly.pdbx_seq_one_letter_code
_entity_poly.pdbx_strand_id
1 'polypeptide(L)' 'ERRGIHENYIIPTMEETEAYVEEAIAVAEKAMEQGVARRRLPRSELESEIREMIERPKRYLSLALGTLVRELPDSDNTY' A
#
# COMPACT_ATOMS: atom_id res chain seq x y z
N GLU A 1 12.45 -10.30 4.80
CA GLU A 1 13.41 -9.55 5.63
C GLU A 1 13.08 -8.07 5.58
N ARG A 2 13.20 -7.36 6.70
CA ARG A 2 13.17 -5.89 6.69
C ARG A 2 14.46 -5.43 6.01
N ARG A 3 14.35 -4.70 4.89
CA ARG A 3 15.51 -4.06 4.27
C ARG A 3 16.05 -3.07 5.29
N GLY A 4 17.18 -3.38 5.91
CA GLY A 4 17.80 -2.50 6.92
C GLY A 4 18.12 -1.14 6.31
N ILE A 5 18.20 -0.11 7.17
CA ILE A 5 18.56 1.24 6.72
C ILE A 5 20.01 1.24 6.25
N HIS A 6 20.24 1.74 5.04
CA HIS A 6 21.59 1.97 4.50
C HIS A 6 21.62 3.27 3.68
N GLU A 7 22.82 3.72 3.30
CA GLU A 7 23.02 5.04 2.65
C GLU A 7 22.11 5.25 1.42
N ASN A 8 21.88 4.19 0.63
CA ASN A 8 21.01 4.22 -0.54
C ASN A 8 19.54 3.77 -0.29
N TYR A 9 19.13 3.55 0.96
CA TYR A 9 17.80 3.06 1.33
C TYR A 9 17.46 3.50 2.76
N ILE A 10 16.88 4.70 2.84
CA ILE A 10 16.49 5.34 4.10
C ILE A 10 15.00 5.10 4.38
N ILE A 11 14.19 5.11 3.32
CA ILE A 11 12.73 4.89 3.36
C ILE A 11 12.33 3.94 2.23
N PRO A 12 11.22 3.20 2.41
CA PRO A 12 10.69 2.37 1.34
C PRO A 12 10.26 3.19 0.13
N THR A 13 10.31 2.58 -1.05
CA THR A 13 9.81 3.18 -2.29
C THR A 13 8.30 3.02 -2.41
N MET A 14 7.67 3.79 -3.31
CA MET A 14 6.23 3.69 -3.57
C MET A 14 5.77 2.30 -4.04
N GLU A 15 6.68 1.52 -4.61
CA GLU A 15 6.40 0.16 -5.11
C GLU A 15 6.34 -0.87 -3.97
N GLU A 16 6.93 -0.56 -2.82
CA GLU A 16 7.04 -1.47 -1.68
C GLU A 16 5.75 -1.49 -0.85
N THR A 17 4.75 -2.21 -1.38
CA THR A 17 3.41 -2.36 -0.79
C THR A 17 3.40 -2.75 0.67
N GLU A 18 4.35 -3.59 1.09
CA GLU A 18 4.43 -4.12 2.46
C GLU A 18 4.60 -3.00 3.50
N ALA A 19 5.25 -1.89 3.14
CA ALA A 19 5.39 -0.74 4.04
C ALA A 19 4.04 -0.17 4.47
N TYR A 20 3.08 -0.05 3.53
CA TYR A 20 1.75 0.44 3.81
C TYR A 20 0.91 -0.53 4.65
N VAL A 21 1.10 -1.84 4.42
CA VAL A 21 0.40 -2.88 5.20
C VAL A 21 0.86 -2.82 6.66
N GLU A 22 2.16 -2.82 6.90
CA GLU A 22 2.74 -2.77 8.24
C GLU A 22 2.34 -1.46 8.97
N GLU A 23 2.37 -0.32 8.27
CA GLU A 23 1.94 0.96 8.83
C GLU A 23 0.46 0.94 9.21
N ALA A 24 -0.41 0.46 8.32
CA ALA A 24 -1.85 0.41 8.58
C ALA A 24 -2.19 -0.51 9.77
N ILE A 25 -1.51 -1.65 9.91
CA ILE A 25 -1.68 -2.54 11.06
C ILE A 25 -1.24 -1.82 12.34
N ALA A 26 -0.05 -1.23 12.36
CA ALA A 26 0.47 -0.54 13.53
C ALA A 26 -0.44 0.61 13.99
N VAL A 27 -0.94 1.41 13.04
CA VAL A 27 -1.88 2.51 13.31
C VAL A 27 -3.20 1.97 13.88
N ALA A 28 -3.76 0.91 13.28
CA ALA A 28 -5.00 0.32 13.73
C ALA A 28 -4.88 -0.30 15.13
N GLU A 29 -3.80 -1.04 15.40
CA GLU A 29 -3.53 -1.59 16.72
C GLU A 29 -3.37 -0.49 17.76
N LYS A 30 -2.62 0.58 17.43
CA LYS A 30 -2.45 1.70 18.36
C LYS A 30 -3.76 2.44 18.63
N ALA A 31 -4.60 2.60 17.61
CA ALA A 31 -5.92 3.20 17.75
C ALA A 31 -6.85 2.36 18.65
N MET A 32 -6.76 1.03 18.57
CA MET A 32 -7.49 0.11 19.46
C MET A 32 -6.98 0.21 20.90
N GLU A 33 -5.65 0.23 21.09
CA GLU A 33 -4.99 0.38 22.39
C GLU A 33 -5.38 1.69 23.08
N GLN A 34 -5.38 2.81 22.34
CA GLN A 34 -5.75 4.13 22.86
C GLN A 34 -7.26 4.33 23.05
N GLY A 35 -8.08 3.36 22.64
CA GLY A 35 -9.54 3.45 22.78
C GLY A 35 -10.22 4.42 21.80
N VAL A 36 -9.50 4.90 20.77
CA VAL A 36 -10.06 5.81 19.74
C VAL A 36 -10.68 5.04 18.58
N ALA A 37 -10.37 3.75 18.41
CA ALA A 37 -10.96 2.91 17.39
C ALA A 37 -12.41 2.50 17.72
N ARG A 38 -13.33 2.78 16.78
CA ARG A 38 -14.76 2.38 16.88
C ARG A 38 -15.00 0.91 16.55
N ARG A 39 -14.17 0.30 15.70
CA ARG A 39 -14.20 -1.11 15.32
C ARG A 39 -12.97 -1.80 15.91
N ARG A 40 -13.16 -2.98 16.50
CA ARG A 40 -12.08 -3.84 17.01
C ARG A 40 -12.19 -5.21 16.35
N LEU A 41 -11.11 -5.65 15.74
CA LEU A 41 -11.02 -6.93 15.04
C LEU A 41 -9.82 -7.70 15.60
N PRO A 42 -9.82 -9.03 15.55
CA PRO A 42 -8.62 -9.80 15.82
C PRO A 42 -7.55 -9.47 14.77
N ARG A 43 -6.27 -9.49 15.18
CA ARG A 43 -5.13 -9.08 14.34
C ARG A 43 -5.10 -9.77 12.97
N SER A 44 -5.42 -11.06 12.91
CA SER A 44 -5.43 -11.83 11.67
C SER A 44 -6.49 -11.35 10.66
N GLU A 45 -7.69 -11.01 11.15
CA GLU A 45 -8.75 -10.46 10.29
C GLU A 45 -8.42 -9.04 9.86
N LEU A 46 -7.87 -8.24 10.78
CA LEU A 46 -7.42 -6.88 10.49
C LEU A 46 -6.35 -6.86 9.39
N GLU A 47 -5.34 -7.73 9.49
CA GLU A 47 -4.28 -7.85 8.48
C GLU A 47 -4.85 -8.29 7.12
N SER A 48 -5.74 -9.28 7.10
CA SER A 48 -6.38 -9.72 5.86
C SER A 48 -7.22 -8.63 5.21
N GLU A 49 -7.99 -7.87 6.00
CA GLU A 49 -8.82 -6.76 5.52
C GLU A 49 -7.93 -5.63 4.95
N ILE A 50 -6.85 -5.27 5.64
CA ILE A 50 -5.89 -4.25 5.19
C ILE A 50 -5.20 -4.66 3.89
N ARG A 51 -4.72 -5.90 3.78
CA ARG A 51 -4.06 -6.39 2.55
C ARG A 51 -5.02 -6.34 1.36
N GLU A 52 -6.25 -6.82 1.52
CA GLU A 52 -7.26 -6.77 0.47
C GLU A 52 -7.59 -5.32 0.06
N MET A 53 -7.72 -4.40 1.02
CA MET A 53 -7.98 -2.99 0.72
C MET A 53 -6.87 -2.34 -0.12
N ILE A 54 -5.61 -2.73 0.09
CA ILE A 54 -4.45 -2.17 -0.60
C ILE A 54 -4.23 -2.85 -1.97
N GLU A 55 -4.38 -4.17 -2.06
CA GLU A 55 -4.09 -4.94 -3.26
C GLU A 55 -5.20 -4.84 -4.31
N ARG A 56 -6.47 -4.78 -3.86
CA ARG A 56 -7.63 -4.75 -4.76
C ARG A 56 -7.59 -3.58 -5.76
N PRO A 57 -7.32 -2.32 -5.37
CA PRO A 57 -7.16 -1.21 -6.32
C PRO A 57 -6.00 -1.41 -7.29
N LYS A 58 -4.87 -1.96 -6.84
CA LYS A 58 -3.70 -2.23 -7.70
C LYS A 58 -4.04 -3.24 -8.79
N ARG A 59 -4.78 -4.29 -8.44
CA ARG A 59 -5.30 -5.28 -9.40
C ARG A 59 -6.23 -4.64 -10.43
N TYR A 60 -7.19 -3.82 -9.99
CA TYR A 60 -8.09 -3.13 -10.92
C TYR A 60 -7.36 -2.15 -11.83
N LEU A 61 -6.39 -1.40 -11.30
CA LEU A 61 -5.59 -0.48 -12.09
C LEU A 61 -4.77 -1.22 -13.14
N SER A 62 -4.12 -2.33 -12.76
CA SER A 62 -3.38 -3.18 -13.69
C SER A 62 -4.26 -3.69 -14.85
N LEU A 63 -5.48 -4.14 -14.54
CA LEU A 63 -6.45 -4.56 -15.56
C LEU A 63 -6.89 -3.40 -16.45
N ALA A 64 -7.17 -2.23 -15.87
CA ALA A 64 -7.60 -1.04 -16.62
C ALA A 64 -6.49 -0.51 -17.54
N LEU A 65 -5.23 -0.53 -17.08
CA LEU A 65 -4.08 -0.15 -17.90
C LEU A 65 -3.92 -1.07 -19.12
N GLY A 66 -4.16 -2.37 -18.96
CA GLY A 66 -4.05 -3.34 -20.06
C GLY A 66 -5.19 -3.30 -21.08
N THR A 67 -6.34 -2.68 -20.76
CA THR A 67 -7.57 -2.81 -21.58
C THR A 67 -8.26 -1.51 -21.94
N LEU A 68 -8.20 -0.50 -21.07
CA LEU A 68 -9.06 0.68 -21.11
C LEU A 68 -8.28 2.00 -21.24
N VAL A 69 -7.05 2.05 -20.73
CA VAL A 69 -6.23 3.27 -20.78
C VAL A 69 -5.45 3.28 -22.09
N ARG A 70 -5.70 4.31 -22.91
CA ARG A 70 -4.88 4.61 -24.09
C ARG A 70 -3.48 4.95 -23.61
N GLU A 71 -2.45 4.31 -24.16
CA GLU A 71 -1.06 4.67 -23.85
C GLU A 71 -0.90 6.19 -23.97
N LEU A 72 -0.22 6.77 -22.97
CA LEU A 72 0.16 8.18 -23.03
C LEU A 72 0.90 8.36 -24.35
N PRO A 73 0.53 9.33 -25.21
CA PRO A 73 1.30 9.59 -26.41
C PRO A 73 2.74 9.80 -25.95
N ASP A 74 3.68 9.07 -26.57
CA ASP A 74 5.09 9.17 -26.25
C ASP A 74 5.44 10.65 -26.13
N SER A 75 5.98 11.03 -24.97
CA SER A 75 6.58 12.34 -24.79
C SER A 75 7.90 12.41 -25.54
N ASP A 76 7.91 11.93 -26.79
CA ASP A 76 8.96 12.23 -27.74
C ASP A 76 8.73 13.67 -28.19
N ASN A 77 9.49 14.54 -27.52
CA ASN A 77 9.99 15.78 -28.06
C ASN A 77 8.99 16.93 -28.23
N THR A 78 8.74 17.65 -27.14
CA THR A 78 8.62 19.11 -27.24
C THR A 78 9.19 19.72 -25.96
N TYR A 79 10.45 20.17 -26.06
CA TYR A 79 11.04 21.45 -25.61
C TYR A 79 12.55 21.30 -25.46
#